data_AF-X1S8M5-F1
#
_entry.id   AF-X1S8M5-F1
#
_cell.length_a   1.000
_cell.length_b   1.000
_cell.length_c   1.000
_cell.angle_alpha   90.00
_cell.angle_beta   90.00
_cell.angle_gamma   90.00
#
_symmetry.space_group_name_H-M   'P 1'
#
loop_
_entity.id
_entity.type
_entity.pdbx_description
1 polymer ?
#
loop_
_entity_poly.entity_id
_entity_poly.type
_entity_poly.pdbx_seq_one_letter_code
_entity_poly.pdbx_strand_id
1 'polypeptide(L)'
;MNFIFFKQRLIIKNFAFFDIENVSMLSKLKNTYVDKLGLLINPRTNRVHASFNQTITATGRLSSSNPNLQNIPIRTELGRKVRAAFIPKDKHDCILSADYSQIELRLLAHFSKDKALMAAFAADRDIHRFVASQIFDVAIDEVTDEMRSRCKAVNFGIIYGQGAFGLSRSIG
;
A
#
# COMPACT_ATOMS: atom_id res chain seq x y z
N MET A 1 -25.25 11.34 -2.27
CA MET A 1 -24.36 10.16 -2.35
C MET A 1 -23.54 10.13 -1.08
N ASN A 2 -23.98 9.35 -0.09
CA ASN A 2 -23.51 9.47 1.29
C ASN A 2 -22.23 8.66 1.50
N PHE A 3 -21.12 9.34 1.77
CA PHE A 3 -19.87 8.72 2.21
C PHE A 3 -20.05 8.21 3.64
N ILE A 4 -19.96 6.90 3.83
CA ILE A 4 -20.10 6.23 5.13
C ILE A 4 -18.83 6.46 5.95
N PHE A 5 -18.95 7.15 7.08
CA PHE A 5 -17.87 7.35 8.06
C PHE A 5 -17.58 6.04 8.82
N PHE A 6 -16.32 5.61 8.78
CA PHE A 6 -15.86 4.44 9.51
C PHE A 6 -15.89 4.67 11.02
N LYS A 7 -16.44 3.68 11.70
CA LYS A 7 -16.57 3.57 13.16
C LYS A 7 -15.91 2.20 13.42
N GLN A 8 -14.79 2.06 14.16
CA GLN A 8 -14.13 0.74 14.39
C GLN A 8 -13.59 0.53 15.82
N ARG A 9 -13.80 -0.66 16.42
CA ARG A 9 -13.35 -1.08 17.77
C ARG A 9 -12.15 -2.03 17.66
N LEU A 10 -11.13 -1.87 18.51
CA LEU A 10 -9.88 -2.65 18.51
C LEU A 10 -9.78 -3.49 19.81
N ILE A 11 -9.33 -4.75 19.73
CA ILE A 11 -9.05 -5.62 20.90
C ILE A 11 -7.65 -6.25 20.71
N ILE A 12 -6.71 -6.02 21.63
CA ILE A 12 -5.33 -6.52 21.58
C ILE A 12 -5.11 -7.57 22.68
N LYS A 13 -4.54 -8.74 22.35
CA LYS A 13 -4.05 -9.76 23.31
C LYS A 13 -2.53 -9.99 23.13
N ASN A 14 -1.84 -10.23 24.26
CA ASN A 14 -0.38 -10.24 24.44
C ASN A 14 0.42 -11.10 23.45
N PHE A 15 1.60 -10.60 23.06
CA PHE A 15 2.62 -11.26 22.22
C PHE A 15 3.98 -11.19 22.91
N ALA A 16 4.64 -12.34 23.17
CA ALA A 16 6.01 -12.38 23.70
C ALA A 16 6.80 -13.57 23.12
N PHE A 17 7.90 -13.27 22.38
CA PHE A 17 9.19 -14.00 22.25
C PHE A 17 9.96 -13.40 21.05
N PHE A 18 11.18 -12.85 21.13
CA PHE A 18 11.89 -12.43 19.88
C PHE A 18 13.43 -12.28 19.88
N ASP A 19 13.95 -12.54 18.67
CA ASP A 19 15.32 -12.62 18.14
C ASP A 19 15.86 -11.28 17.56
N ILE A 20 17.20 -11.10 17.47
CA ILE A 20 17.89 -9.79 17.34
C ILE A 20 17.72 -9.11 15.96
N GLU A 21 17.66 -9.83 14.84
CA GLU A 21 17.48 -9.23 13.51
C GLU A 21 16.10 -8.57 13.30
N ASN A 22 15.10 -8.97 14.10
CA ASN A 22 13.74 -8.46 13.99
C ASN A 22 13.49 -7.21 14.86
N VAL A 23 14.45 -6.79 15.68
CA VAL A 23 14.24 -5.79 16.74
C VAL A 23 13.69 -4.45 16.21
N SER A 24 14.19 -3.94 15.09
CA SER A 24 13.70 -2.66 14.52
C SER A 24 12.27 -2.76 13.98
N MET A 25 11.96 -3.84 13.26
CA MET A 25 10.63 -4.09 12.71
C MET A 25 9.61 -4.32 13.83
N LEU A 26 9.98 -5.12 14.84
CA LEU A 26 9.17 -5.38 16.03
C LEU A 26 8.97 -4.13 16.85
N SER A 27 10.01 -3.33 17.05
CA SER A 27 9.92 -2.05 17.76
C SER A 27 8.97 -1.10 17.05
N LYS A 28 9.01 -1.01 15.71
CA LYS A 28 8.03 -0.23 14.95
C LYS A 28 6.61 -0.79 15.10
N LEU A 29 6.43 -2.10 14.98
CA LEU A 29 5.12 -2.75 15.14
C LEU A 29 4.53 -2.49 16.53
N LYS A 30 5.31 -2.71 17.58
CA LYS A 30 4.92 -2.48 18.96
C LYS A 30 4.68 -1.00 19.24
N ASN A 31 5.68 -0.15 19.06
CA ASN A 31 5.62 1.24 19.51
C ASN A 31 4.71 2.12 18.64
N THR A 32 4.63 1.84 17.33
CA THR A 32 3.85 2.68 16.41
C THR A 32 2.40 2.22 16.28
N TYR A 33 2.16 0.91 16.35
CA TYR A 33 0.83 0.36 16.09
C TYR A 33 0.21 -0.24 17.35
N VAL A 34 0.83 -1.22 18.00
CA VAL A 34 0.20 -1.91 19.14
C VAL A 34 -0.03 -0.97 20.33
N ASP A 35 1.03 -0.33 20.83
CA ASP A 35 0.97 0.51 22.03
C ASP A 35 0.20 1.81 21.74
N LYS A 36 0.54 2.51 20.66
CA LYS A 36 -0.11 3.78 20.29
C LYS A 36 -1.58 3.62 19.92
N LEU A 37 -1.98 2.60 19.14
CA LEU A 37 -3.40 2.43 18.82
C LEU A 37 -4.21 2.10 20.06
N GLY A 38 -3.65 1.32 20.99
CA GLY A 38 -4.28 1.04 22.29
C GLY A 38 -4.55 2.31 23.10
N LEU A 39 -3.58 3.23 23.16
CA LEU A 39 -3.72 4.52 23.86
C LEU A 39 -4.72 5.47 23.19
N LEU A 40 -4.96 5.32 21.88
CA LEU A 40 -5.87 6.17 21.10
C LEU A 40 -7.31 5.63 21.04
N ILE A 41 -7.61 4.56 21.80
CA ILE A 41 -8.98 4.06 21.92
C ILE A 41 -9.78 5.08 22.74
N ASN A 42 -10.78 5.68 22.09
CA ASN A 42 -11.72 6.57 22.74
C ASN A 42 -12.60 5.75 23.73
N PRO A 43 -12.62 6.08 25.04
CA PRO A 43 -13.28 5.26 26.05
C PRO A 43 -14.81 5.26 25.94
N ARG A 44 -15.40 6.32 25.37
CA ARG A 44 -16.87 6.42 25.20
C ARG A 44 -17.38 5.52 24.08
N THR A 45 -16.58 5.38 23.02
CA THR A 45 -16.98 4.62 21.82
C THR A 45 -16.33 3.25 21.76
N ASN A 46 -15.24 3.04 22.50
CA ASN A 46 -14.29 1.93 22.35
C ASN A 46 -13.74 1.85 20.93
N ARG A 47 -13.35 2.99 20.34
CA ARG A 47 -12.94 3.09 18.93
C ARG A 47 -11.73 3.99 18.73
N VAL A 48 -11.02 3.72 17.65
CA VAL A 48 -9.98 4.61 17.14
C VAL A 48 -10.61 5.55 16.09
N HIS A 49 -10.38 6.86 16.23
CA HIS A 49 -10.92 7.89 15.34
C HIS A 49 -9.77 8.63 14.67
N ALA A 50 -9.51 8.35 13.40
CA ALA A 50 -8.48 9.04 12.63
C ALA A 50 -9.01 10.35 12.03
N SER A 51 -8.14 11.35 11.95
CA SER A 51 -8.39 12.57 11.19
C SER A 51 -7.91 12.39 9.75
N PHE A 52 -8.77 12.68 8.78
CA PHE A 52 -8.42 12.72 7.36
C PHE A 52 -8.23 14.16 6.90
N ASN A 53 -7.01 14.53 6.56
CA ASN A 53 -6.66 15.88 6.17
C ASN A 53 -6.68 16.00 4.64
N GLN A 54 -7.45 16.96 4.14
CA GLN A 54 -7.68 17.17 2.71
C GLN A 54 -6.68 18.15 2.06
N THR A 55 -6.09 19.05 2.85
CA THR A 55 -5.34 20.21 2.34
C THR A 55 -3.83 20.12 2.57
N ILE A 56 -3.31 18.98 3.05
CA ILE A 56 -1.90 18.85 3.44
C ILE A 56 -1.00 18.42 2.28
N THR A 57 -1.47 17.50 1.41
CA THR A 57 -0.59 16.95 0.38
C THR A 57 -0.62 17.79 -0.88
N ALA A 58 0.55 18.08 -1.45
CA ALA A 58 0.67 18.86 -2.68
C ALA A 58 0.01 18.17 -3.91
N THR A 59 -0.14 16.84 -3.86
CA THR A 59 -0.71 16.03 -4.95
C THR A 59 -2.23 15.86 -4.85
N GLY A 60 -2.88 16.42 -3.82
CA GLY A 60 -4.32 16.28 -3.58
C GLY A 60 -4.74 14.94 -2.95
N ARG A 61 -3.79 14.08 -2.56
CA ARG A 61 -4.08 12.88 -1.75
C ARG A 61 -4.58 13.26 -0.35
N LEU A 62 -5.48 12.45 0.21
CA LEU A 62 -5.77 12.51 1.64
C LEU A 62 -4.53 12.10 2.44
N SER A 63 -4.32 12.72 3.60
CA SER A 63 -3.42 12.19 4.63
C SER A 63 -4.21 11.81 5.88
N SER A 64 -3.71 10.86 6.68
CA SER A 64 -4.35 10.48 7.95
C SER A 64 -3.45 10.70 9.15
N SER A 65 -4.03 11.18 10.25
CA SER A 65 -3.33 11.47 11.50
C SER A 65 -4.17 11.12 12.73
N ASN A 66 -3.50 10.92 13.86
CA ASN A 66 -4.10 10.65 15.18
C ASN A 66 -5.20 9.56 15.20
N PRO A 67 -4.94 8.33 14.71
CA PRO A 67 -3.69 7.81 14.14
C PRO A 67 -3.67 7.79 12.60
N ASN A 68 -2.48 7.55 12.02
CA ASN A 68 -2.35 7.32 10.59
C ASN A 68 -2.83 5.90 10.24
N LEU A 69 -4.00 5.79 9.63
CA LEU A 69 -4.61 4.52 9.21
C LEU A 69 -4.30 4.16 7.75
N GLN A 70 -3.63 5.04 7.00
CA GLN A 70 -3.22 4.74 5.63
C GLN A 70 -1.99 3.82 5.57
N ASN A 71 -1.14 3.86 6.61
CA ASN A 71 0.14 3.14 6.63
C ASN A 71 0.10 1.85 7.49
N ILE A 72 -1.07 1.23 7.69
CA ILE A 72 -1.16 -0.01 8.46
C ILE A 72 -0.38 -1.14 7.75
N PRO A 73 0.55 -1.84 8.44
CA PRO A 73 1.39 -2.87 7.82
C PRO A 73 0.58 -4.03 7.23
N ILE A 74 1.03 -4.56 6.09
CA ILE A 74 0.38 -5.70 5.41
C ILE A 74 1.35 -6.75 4.84
N ARG A 75 2.61 -6.37 4.60
CA ARG A 75 3.56 -7.22 3.85
C ARG A 75 4.00 -8.45 4.65
N THR A 76 4.28 -8.26 5.93
CA THR A 76 4.79 -9.31 6.83
C THR A 76 3.67 -9.99 7.60
N GLU A 77 3.91 -11.21 8.07
CA GLU A 77 2.92 -11.96 8.87
C GLU A 77 2.48 -11.18 10.11
N LEU A 78 3.43 -10.64 10.87
CA LEU A 78 3.14 -9.80 12.04
C LEU A 78 2.35 -8.53 11.66
N GLY A 79 2.67 -7.90 10.52
CA GLY A 79 1.91 -6.77 10.02
C GLY A 79 0.46 -7.15 9.71
N ARG A 80 0.23 -8.30 9.09
CA ARG A 80 -1.12 -8.84 8.85
C ARG A 80 -1.88 -9.07 10.14
N LYS A 81 -1.22 -9.56 11.20
CA LYS A 81 -1.84 -9.71 12.53
C LYS A 81 -2.28 -8.37 13.14
N VAL A 82 -1.47 -7.31 12.99
CA VAL A 82 -1.88 -5.95 13.38
C VAL A 82 -3.10 -5.49 12.59
N ARG A 83 -3.14 -5.71 11.27
CA ARG A 83 -4.31 -5.37 10.44
C ARG A 83 -5.55 -6.19 10.80
N ALA A 84 -5.39 -7.45 11.22
CA ALA A 84 -6.49 -8.31 11.64
C ALA A 84 -7.16 -7.86 12.96
N ALA A 85 -6.50 -6.99 13.74
CA ALA A 85 -7.12 -6.41 14.94
C ALA A 85 -8.24 -5.40 14.61
N PHE A 86 -8.29 -4.90 13.37
CA PHE A 86 -9.38 -4.05 12.89
C PHE A 86 -10.58 -4.93 12.51
N ILE A 87 -11.59 -4.92 13.36
CA ILE A 87 -12.79 -5.76 13.22
C ILE A 87 -14.04 -4.92 12.95
N PRO A 88 -15.06 -5.50 12.31
CA PRO A 88 -16.39 -4.89 12.19
C PRO A 88 -16.99 -4.54 13.57
N LYS A 89 -17.97 -3.65 13.56
CA LYS A 89 -18.70 -3.27 14.78
C LYS A 89 -19.51 -4.45 15.32
N ASP A 90 -20.34 -5.02 14.45
CA ASP A 90 -21.30 -6.04 14.79
C ASP A 90 -20.81 -7.40 14.26
N LYS A 91 -21.13 -8.49 14.97
CA LYS A 91 -20.59 -9.83 14.66
C LYS A 91 -21.02 -10.38 13.30
N HIS A 92 -22.12 -9.84 12.76
CA HIS A 92 -22.69 -10.24 11.47
C HIS A 92 -22.20 -9.36 10.31
N ASP A 93 -21.45 -8.29 10.61
CA ASP A 93 -20.88 -7.42 9.60
C ASP A 93 -19.55 -7.98 9.10
N CYS A 94 -19.14 -7.52 7.92
CA CYS A 94 -17.81 -7.78 7.38
C CYS A 94 -17.12 -6.46 6.96
N ILE A 95 -15.79 -6.50 6.82
CA ILE A 95 -15.02 -5.41 6.22
C ILE A 95 -14.88 -5.70 4.72
N LEU A 96 -15.44 -4.83 3.88
CA LEU A 96 -15.19 -4.81 2.45
C LEU A 96 -14.02 -3.87 2.14
N SER A 97 -13.03 -4.37 1.40
CA SER A 97 -11.90 -3.59 0.90
C SER A 97 -11.86 -3.71 -0.62
N ALA A 98 -11.83 -2.58 -1.31
CA ALA A 98 -11.62 -2.50 -2.75
C ALA A 98 -10.45 -1.54 -3.01
N ASP A 99 -9.55 -1.94 -3.91
CA ASP A 99 -8.39 -1.14 -4.30
C ASP A 99 -8.30 -1.11 -5.82
N TYR A 100 -7.86 0.02 -6.37
CA TYR A 100 -7.73 0.15 -7.81
C TYR A 100 -6.50 -0.63 -8.30
N SER A 101 -6.70 -1.51 -9.27
CA SER A 101 -5.59 -2.20 -9.92
C SER A 101 -4.76 -1.22 -10.78
N GLN A 102 -3.58 -0.85 -10.26
CA GLN A 102 -2.55 -0.09 -10.98
C GLN A 102 -3.04 1.28 -11.52
N ILE A 103 -3.85 2.00 -10.74
CA ILE A 103 -4.48 3.27 -11.18
C ILE A 103 -3.47 4.28 -11.74
N GLU A 104 -2.29 4.40 -11.14
CA GLU A 104 -1.27 5.36 -11.56
C GLU A 104 -0.74 5.07 -12.97
N LEU A 105 -0.52 3.80 -13.30
CA LEU A 105 -0.07 3.41 -14.64
C LEU A 105 -1.21 3.52 -15.67
N ARG A 106 -2.46 3.28 -15.25
CA ARG A 106 -3.63 3.50 -16.12
C ARG A 106 -3.80 4.99 -16.43
N LEU A 107 -3.61 5.86 -15.45
CA LEU A 107 -3.58 7.30 -15.66
C LEU A 107 -2.42 7.71 -16.56
N LEU A 108 -1.22 7.15 -16.35
CA LEU A 108 -0.07 7.39 -17.23
C LEU A 108 -0.40 7.05 -18.69
N ALA A 109 -0.94 5.86 -18.95
CA ALA A 109 -1.36 5.45 -20.30
C ALA A 109 -2.41 6.40 -20.89
N HIS A 110 -3.37 6.84 -20.07
CA HIS A 110 -4.39 7.77 -20.49
C HIS A 110 -3.82 9.15 -20.85
N PHE A 111 -2.89 9.69 -20.06
CA PHE A 111 -2.33 11.02 -20.29
C PHE A 111 -1.24 11.03 -21.36
N SER A 112 -0.41 9.99 -21.44
CA SER A 112 0.63 9.86 -22.46
C SER A 112 0.07 9.53 -23.84
N LYS A 113 -1.14 8.95 -23.90
CA LYS A 113 -1.75 8.42 -25.13
C LYS A 113 -0.90 7.36 -25.82
N ASP A 114 -0.05 6.67 -25.05
CA ASP A 114 0.76 5.57 -25.56
C ASP A 114 -0.16 4.40 -25.99
N LYS A 115 -0.20 4.13 -27.30
CA LYS A 115 -1.07 3.11 -27.88
C LYS A 115 -0.72 1.70 -27.38
N ALA A 116 0.55 1.41 -27.18
CA ALA A 116 1.01 0.10 -26.73
C ALA A 116 0.60 -0.14 -25.28
N LEU A 117 0.75 0.87 -24.42
CA LEU A 117 0.38 0.82 -23.01
C LEU A 117 -1.15 0.78 -22.83
N MET A 118 -1.89 1.59 -23.60
CA MET A 118 -3.36 1.55 -23.62
C MET A 118 -3.88 0.18 -24.08
N ALA A 119 -3.31 -0.40 -25.14
CA ALA A 119 -3.69 -1.73 -25.62
C ALA A 119 -3.36 -2.82 -24.59
N ALA A 120 -2.20 -2.73 -23.93
CA ALA A 120 -1.83 -3.67 -22.87
C ALA A 120 -2.82 -3.64 -21.70
N PHE A 121 -3.26 -2.45 -21.27
CA PHE A 121 -4.29 -2.31 -20.24
C PHE A 121 -5.68 -2.76 -20.69
N ALA A 122 -6.05 -2.52 -21.96
CA ALA A 122 -7.34 -2.95 -22.50
C ALA A 122 -7.43 -4.49 -22.62
N ALA A 123 -6.28 -5.15 -22.85
CA ALA A 123 -6.17 -6.60 -22.89
C ALA A 123 -5.87 -7.24 -21.51
N ASP A 124 -5.96 -6.46 -20.41
CA ASP A 124 -5.68 -6.89 -19.03
C ASP A 124 -4.35 -7.65 -18.85
N ARG A 125 -3.31 -7.24 -19.59
CA ARG A 125 -1.98 -7.86 -19.51
C ARG A 125 -1.28 -7.46 -18.22
N ASP A 126 -0.36 -8.31 -17.75
CA ASP A 126 0.59 -7.91 -16.71
C ASP A 126 1.49 -6.81 -17.25
N ILE A 127 1.20 -5.57 -16.86
CA ILE A 127 1.88 -4.39 -17.38
C ILE A 127 3.37 -4.36 -17.01
N HIS A 128 3.76 -4.95 -15.89
CA HIS A 128 5.16 -4.99 -15.49
C HIS A 128 5.93 -5.98 -16.35
N ARG A 129 5.31 -7.13 -16.68
CA ARG A 129 5.90 -8.08 -17.63
C ARG A 129 5.93 -7.50 -19.04
N PHE A 130 4.86 -6.83 -19.47
CA PHE A 130 4.81 -6.16 -20.77
C PHE A 130 5.94 -5.14 -20.92
N VAL A 131 6.09 -4.22 -19.97
CA VAL A 131 7.16 -3.21 -20.03
C VAL A 131 8.55 -3.87 -19.90
N ALA A 132 8.69 -4.90 -19.07
CA ALA A 132 9.94 -5.65 -18.98
C ALA A 132 10.32 -6.31 -20.31
N SER A 133 9.36 -6.92 -21.01
CA SER A 133 9.60 -7.54 -22.32
C SER A 133 10.13 -6.52 -23.33
N GLN A 134 9.62 -5.28 -23.29
CA GLN A 134 10.11 -4.20 -24.16
C GLN A 134 11.50 -3.69 -23.76
N ILE A 135 11.80 -3.60 -22.45
CA ILE A 135 13.10 -3.10 -21.95
C ILE A 135 14.22 -4.12 -22.18
N PHE A 136 13.94 -5.40 -21.93
CA PHE A 136 14.91 -6.49 -22.05
C PHE A 136 14.95 -7.12 -23.45
N ASP A 137 14.05 -6.69 -24.34
CA ASP A 137 13.91 -7.21 -25.71
C ASP A 137 13.74 -8.74 -25.74
N VAL A 138 12.80 -9.23 -24.92
CA VAL A 138 12.45 -10.66 -24.80
C VAL A 138 10.95 -10.84 -24.97
N ALA A 139 10.53 -12.08 -25.28
CA ALA A 139 9.11 -12.39 -25.31
C ALA A 139 8.48 -12.27 -23.91
N ILE A 140 7.18 -11.97 -23.81
CA ILE A 140 6.52 -11.69 -22.52
C ILE A 140 6.52 -12.90 -21.56
N ASP A 141 6.51 -14.09 -22.13
CA ASP A 141 6.60 -15.39 -21.48
C ASP A 141 8.03 -15.72 -21.02
N GLU A 142 9.05 -15.13 -21.63
CA GLU A 142 10.45 -15.24 -21.22
C GLU A 142 10.83 -14.27 -20.10
N VAL A 143 9.94 -13.33 -19.74
CA VAL A 143 10.19 -12.39 -18.65
C VAL A 143 10.27 -13.12 -17.31
N THR A 144 11.42 -13.02 -16.66
CA THR A 144 11.61 -13.59 -15.32
C THR A 144 10.97 -12.73 -14.23
N ASP A 145 10.69 -13.32 -13.07
CA ASP A 145 10.16 -12.56 -11.92
C ASP A 145 11.13 -11.46 -11.44
N GLU A 146 12.43 -11.67 -11.63
CA GLU A 146 13.45 -10.67 -11.36
C GLU A 146 13.34 -9.47 -12.31
N MET A 147 13.26 -9.72 -13.63
CA MET A 147 13.06 -8.67 -14.64
C MET A 147 11.78 -7.88 -14.36
N ARG A 148 10.70 -8.58 -14.01
CA ARG A 148 9.42 -7.97 -13.63
C ARG A 148 9.55 -7.08 -12.39
N SER A 149 10.26 -7.54 -11.36
CA SER A 149 10.46 -6.79 -10.11
C SER A 149 11.30 -5.52 -10.33
N ARG A 150 12.38 -5.62 -11.11
CA ARG A 150 13.21 -4.48 -11.51
C ARG A 150 12.40 -3.45 -12.30
N CYS A 151 11.63 -3.90 -13.30
CA CYS A 151 10.78 -3.00 -14.09
C CYS A 151 9.66 -2.36 -13.29
N LYS A 152 9.11 -3.06 -12.29
CA LYS A 152 8.16 -2.46 -11.35
C LYS A 152 8.79 -1.27 -10.63
N ALA A 153 10.01 -1.40 -10.12
CA ALA A 153 10.71 -0.30 -9.46
C ALA A 153 10.95 0.88 -10.42
N VAL A 154 11.39 0.59 -11.65
CA VAL A 154 11.61 1.60 -12.71
C VAL A 154 10.33 2.36 -13.06
N ASN A 155 9.22 1.65 -13.31
CA ASN A 155 7.94 2.27 -13.69
C ASN A 155 7.45 3.26 -12.65
N PHE A 156 7.51 2.90 -11.36
CA PHE A 156 7.16 3.83 -10.29
C PHE A 156 8.17 4.96 -10.17
N GLY A 157 9.47 4.68 -10.33
CA GLY A 157 10.51 5.72 -10.36
C GLY A 157 10.22 6.80 -11.39
N ILE A 158 9.93 6.41 -12.64
CA ILE A 158 9.62 7.35 -13.73
C ILE A 158 8.34 8.15 -13.42
N ILE A 159 7.27 7.50 -12.96
CA ILE A 159 6.01 8.18 -12.61
C ILE A 159 6.24 9.24 -11.51
N TYR A 160 7.11 8.94 -10.56
CA TYR A 160 7.40 9.83 -9.43
C TYR A 160 8.56 10.80 -9.70
N GLY A 161 9.01 10.92 -10.95
CA GLY A 161 10.03 11.90 -11.36
C GLY A 161 11.46 11.56 -10.93
N GLN A 162 11.75 10.28 -10.68
CA GLN A 162 13.10 9.82 -10.39
C GLN A 162 13.99 10.03 -11.61
N GLY A 163 15.03 10.85 -11.47
CA GLY A 163 16.03 11.08 -12.52
C GLY A 163 16.92 9.85 -12.75
N ALA A 164 17.66 9.85 -13.87
CA ALA A 164 18.51 8.74 -14.32
C ALA A 164 19.46 8.19 -13.23
N PHE A 165 20.03 9.07 -12.39
CA PHE A 165 20.91 8.69 -11.29
C PHE A 165 20.20 7.97 -10.13
N GLY A 166 18.95 8.33 -9.85
CA GLY A 166 18.13 7.60 -8.89
C GLY A 166 17.74 6.23 -9.45
N LEU A 167 17.45 6.19 -10.74
CA LEU A 167 17.05 4.97 -11.44
C LEU A 167 18.20 3.95 -11.42
N SER A 168 19.43 4.36 -11.74
CA SER A 168 20.61 3.48 -11.75
C SER A 168 20.81 2.74 -10.43
N ARG A 169 20.80 3.45 -9.28
CA ARG A 169 20.90 2.79 -7.95
C ARG A 169 19.78 1.80 -7.63
N SER A 170 18.62 1.93 -8.27
CA SER A 170 17.47 1.07 -8.01
C SER A 170 17.47 -0.20 -8.88
N ILE A 171 18.22 -0.19 -9.98
CA ILE A 171 18.31 -1.28 -10.97
C ILE A 171 19.66 -2.01 -10.96
N GLY A 172 20.69 -1.44 -10.32
CA GLY A 172 22.03 -2.01 -10.18
C GLY A 172 22.98 -1.09 -9.43
#